data_AF-A0A392PLP1-F1
#
_entry.id   AF-A0A392PLP1-F1
#
_cell.length_a   1.000
_cell.length_b   1.000
_cell.length_c   1.000
_cell.angle_alpha   90.00
_cell.angle_beta   90.00
_cell.angle_gamma   90.00
#
_symmetry.space_group_name_H-M   'P 1'
#
loop_
_entity.id
_entity.type
_entity.pdbx_description
1 polymer ?
#
loop_
_entity_poly.entity_id
_entity_poly.type
_entity_poly.pdbx_seq_one_letter_code
_entity_poly.pdbx_strand_id
1 'polypeptide(L)'
;LLWLVTAACIKTGRPQIARRAIELAESRLLKDGWPEYYDGKLGRYVGKQARKYQTWSIAGYLVAKMMLEDPSHLGMISLEEDKQMKPVIKRSSSWTC
;
A
#
# COMPACT_ATOMS: atom_id res chain seq x y z
N LEU A 1 7.50 2.28 0.09
CA LEU A 1 6.55 3.43 0.04
C LEU A 1 5.45 3.21 1.07
N LEU A 2 5.01 4.27 1.78
CA LEU A 2 4.10 4.19 2.92
C LEU A 2 2.69 3.66 2.57
N TRP A 3 2.16 4.04 1.41
CA TRP A 3 0.83 3.61 0.96
C TRP A 3 0.74 2.09 0.71
N LEU A 4 1.79 1.44 0.18
CA LEU A 4 1.81 -0.01 -0.02
C LEU A 4 1.73 -0.77 1.31
N VAL A 5 2.49 -0.32 2.31
CA VAL A 5 2.43 -0.88 3.67
C VAL A 5 1.02 -0.70 4.23
N THR A 6 0.42 0.46 4.03
CA THR A 6 -0.94 0.75 4.48
C THR A 6 -1.97 -0.16 3.83
N ALA A 7 -1.93 -0.31 2.51
CA ALA A 7 -2.81 -1.20 1.75
C ALA A 7 -2.71 -2.65 2.26
N ALA A 8 -1.49 -3.17 2.41
CA ALA A 8 -1.27 -4.52 2.92
C ALA A 8 -1.75 -4.68 4.37
N CYS A 9 -1.56 -3.67 5.22
CA CYS A 9 -2.08 -3.66 6.59
C CYS A 9 -3.61 -3.70 6.63
N ILE A 10 -4.29 -2.94 5.76
CA ILE A 10 -5.76 -2.97 5.68
C ILE A 10 -6.21 -4.35 5.19
N LYS A 11 -5.63 -4.85 4.09
CA LYS A 11 -5.98 -6.15 3.50
C LYS A 11 -5.82 -7.32 4.48
N THR A 12 -4.80 -7.25 5.33
CA THR A 12 -4.50 -8.29 6.33
C THR A 12 -5.17 -8.07 7.69
N GLY A 13 -6.03 -7.05 7.83
CA GLY A 13 -6.74 -6.76 9.07
C GLY A 13 -5.84 -6.24 10.21
N ARG A 14 -4.72 -5.57 9.88
CA ARG A 14 -3.74 -5.02 10.83
C ARG A 14 -3.54 -3.50 10.69
N PRO A 15 -4.61 -2.67 10.72
CA PRO A 15 -4.51 -1.22 10.47
C PRO A 15 -3.66 -0.45 11.51
N GLN A 16 -3.46 -0.99 12.72
CA GLN A 16 -2.62 -0.40 13.76
C GLN A 16 -1.15 -0.24 13.33
N ILE A 17 -0.65 -1.15 12.47
CA ILE A 17 0.72 -1.07 11.96
C ILE A 17 0.85 0.14 11.02
N ALA A 18 -0.14 0.33 10.14
CA ALA A 18 -0.21 1.48 9.25
C ALA A 18 -0.33 2.81 10.00
N ARG A 19 -1.20 2.87 11.03
CA ARG A 19 -1.33 4.06 11.89
C ARG A 19 0.01 4.47 12.50
N ARG A 20 0.71 3.51 13.12
CA ARG A 20 2.04 3.75 13.69
C ARG A 20 3.06 4.21 12.64
N ALA A 21 3.05 3.61 11.45
CA ALA A 21 3.97 4.01 10.38
C ALA A 21 3.70 5.45 9.89
N ILE A 22 2.43 5.85 9.81
CA ILE A 22 2.02 7.21 9.45
C ILE A 22 2.42 8.21 10.54
N GLU A 23 2.16 7.92 11.82
CA GLU A 23 2.58 8.78 12.94
C GLU A 23 4.10 9.05 12.93
N LEU A 24 4.90 8.01 12.67
CA LEU A 24 6.36 8.14 12.53
C LEU A 24 6.73 9.03 11.34
N ALA A 25 6.02 8.90 10.21
CA ALA A 25 6.25 9.71 9.03
C ALA A 25 5.86 11.19 9.25
N GLU A 26 4.69 11.45 9.84
CA GLU A 26 4.16 12.79 10.16
C GLU A 26 5.08 13.57 11.12
N SER A 27 5.79 12.88 12.01
CA SER A 27 6.72 13.51 12.96
C SER A 27 7.86 14.31 12.30
N ARG A 28 8.19 13.99 11.03
CA ARG A 28 9.39 14.48 10.35
C ARG A 28 9.25 14.86 8.88
N LEU A 29 8.35 14.24 8.10
CA LEU A 29 8.30 14.44 6.63
C LEU A 29 8.20 15.90 6.22
N LEU A 30 7.32 16.67 6.88
CA LEU A 30 7.17 18.10 6.63
C LEU A 30 8.43 18.88 7.01
N LYS A 31 9.02 18.58 8.18
CA LYS A 31 10.22 19.25 8.70
C LYS A 31 11.44 19.03 7.80
N ASP A 32 11.56 17.82 7.26
CA ASP A 32 12.66 17.42 6.38
C ASP A 32 12.44 17.84 4.91
N GLY A 33 11.31 18.48 4.59
CA GLY A 33 10.98 18.98 3.25
C GLY A 33 10.65 17.87 2.25
N TRP A 34 9.91 16.84 2.70
CA TRP A 34 9.44 15.73 1.87
C TRP A 34 10.54 15.07 1.02
N PRO A 35 11.58 14.49 1.65
CA PRO A 35 12.70 13.90 0.93
C PRO A 35 12.30 12.65 0.14
N GLU A 36 13.04 12.38 -0.92
CA GLU A 36 12.88 11.17 -1.76
C GLU A 36 13.17 9.88 -0.98
N TYR A 37 14.19 9.86 -0.12
CA TYR A 37 14.54 8.72 0.72
C TYR A 37 15.35 9.14 1.96
N TYR A 38 15.49 8.22 2.91
CA TYR A 38 16.28 8.37 4.13
C TYR A 38 17.39 7.31 4.18
N ASP A 39 18.53 7.67 4.76
CA ASP A 39 19.71 6.82 4.92
C ASP A 39 19.93 6.33 6.36
N GLY A 40 20.75 5.28 6.47
CA GLY A 40 21.17 4.65 7.72
C GLY A 40 20.26 3.51 8.16
N LYS A 41 20.77 2.63 9.04
CA LYS A 41 20.08 1.40 9.49
C LYS A 41 18.65 1.64 10.03
N LEU A 42 18.41 2.82 10.60
CA LEU A 42 17.12 3.23 11.18
C LEU A 42 16.46 4.38 10.40
N GLY A 43 16.99 4.75 9.23
CA GLY A 43 16.46 5.85 8.42
C GLY A 43 16.53 7.23 9.10
N ARG A 44 17.51 7.47 9.98
CA ARG A 44 17.59 8.71 10.77
C ARG A 44 18.05 9.92 9.95
N TYR A 45 18.84 9.70 8.91
CA TYR A 45 19.43 10.78 8.11
C TYR A 45 18.64 10.99 6.82
N VAL A 46 18.44 12.24 6.39
CA VAL A 46 17.94 12.51 5.02
C VAL A 46 18.95 11.92 4.03
N GLY A 47 18.47 11.28 2.97
CA GLY A 47 19.33 10.59 2.01
C GLY A 47 20.38 11.51 1.41
N LYS A 48 21.61 11.00 1.21
CA LYS A 48 22.77 11.79 0.77
C LYS A 48 22.52 12.57 -0.53
N GLN A 49 21.71 12.01 -1.44
CA GLN A 49 21.32 12.63 -2.71
C GLN A 49 19.79 12.76 -2.82
N ALA A 50 19.07 12.70 -1.70
CA ALA A 50 17.61 12.79 -1.72
C ALA A 50 17.15 14.17 -2.19
N ARG A 51 16.32 14.19 -3.24
CA ARG A 51 15.61 15.40 -3.66
C ARG A 51 14.53 15.75 -2.63
N LYS A 52 14.37 17.05 -2.36
CA LYS A 52 13.26 17.58 -1.54
C LYS A 52 12.00 17.71 -2.38
N TYR A 53 10.85 17.76 -1.72
CA TYR A 53 9.52 17.89 -2.33
C TYR A 53 9.25 16.82 -3.38
N GLN A 54 9.70 15.61 -3.10
CA GLN A 54 9.58 14.52 -4.05
C GLN A 54 8.12 14.06 -4.15
N THR A 55 7.56 14.10 -5.35
CA THR A 55 6.13 13.89 -5.62
C THR A 55 5.60 12.59 -5.03
N TRP A 56 6.29 11.47 -5.22
CA TRP A 56 5.82 10.17 -4.71
C TRP A 56 5.89 10.01 -3.18
N SER A 57 6.70 10.82 -2.50
CA SER A 57 6.83 10.82 -1.04
C SER A 57 5.60 11.51 -0.44
N ILE A 58 5.20 12.63 -1.06
CA ILE A 58 3.99 13.38 -0.72
C ILE A 58 2.75 12.55 -1.07
N ALA A 59 2.63 12.11 -2.33
CA ALA A 59 1.48 11.32 -2.79
C ALA A 59 1.34 10.01 -2.02
N GLY A 60 2.44 9.31 -1.74
CA GLY A 60 2.43 8.08 -0.97
C GLY A 60 2.01 8.25 0.49
N TYR A 61 2.18 9.45 1.07
CA TYR A 61 1.61 9.79 2.38
C TYR A 61 0.11 10.09 2.29
N LEU A 62 -0.30 10.90 1.31
CA LEU A 62 -1.72 11.26 1.13
C LEU A 62 -2.58 10.01 0.85
N VAL A 63 -2.15 9.14 -0.05
CA VAL A 63 -2.86 7.89 -0.36
C VAL A 63 -2.95 6.99 0.88
N ALA A 64 -1.90 6.93 1.70
CA ALA A 64 -1.95 6.17 2.95
C ALA A 64 -3.00 6.70 3.93
N LYS A 65 -3.11 8.03 4.08
CA LYS A 65 -4.13 8.67 4.92
C LYS A 65 -5.54 8.38 4.40
N MET A 66 -5.78 8.60 3.11
CA MET A 66 -7.08 8.37 2.47
C MET A 66 -7.54 6.90 2.58
N MET A 67 -6.62 5.94 2.47
CA MET A 67 -6.97 4.52 2.66
C MET A 67 -7.28 4.16 4.11
N LEU A 68 -6.69 4.84 5.10
CA LEU A 68 -7.05 4.62 6.51
C LEU A 68 -8.36 5.32 6.89
N GLU A 69 -8.63 6.47 6.30
CA GLU A 69 -9.88 7.22 6.49
C GLU A 69 -11.06 6.45 5.88
N ASP A 70 -10.88 5.90 4.68
CA ASP A 70 -11.86 5.04 4.04
C ASP A 70 -11.18 3.76 3.47
N PRO A 71 -11.28 2.64 4.20
CA PRO A 71 -10.75 1.34 3.77
C PRO A 71 -11.39 0.78 2.49
N SER A 72 -12.55 1.29 2.05
CA SER A 72 -13.20 0.84 0.81
C SER A 72 -12.33 1.10 -0.43
N HIS A 73 -11.45 2.11 -0.36
CA HIS A 73 -10.48 2.43 -1.40
C HIS A 73 -9.49 1.28 -1.70
N LEU A 74 -9.31 0.33 -0.78
CA LEU A 74 -8.41 -0.82 -0.97
C LEU A 74 -8.78 -1.65 -2.22
N GLY A 75 -10.07 -1.72 -2.56
CA GLY A 75 -10.57 -2.46 -3.73
C GLY A 75 -10.00 -1.97 -5.07
N MET A 76 -9.48 -0.74 -5.14
CA MET A 76 -8.83 -0.21 -6.36
C MET A 76 -7.47 -0.84 -6.64
N ILE A 77 -6.79 -1.38 -5.63
CA ILE A 77 -5.39 -1.85 -5.70
C ILE A 77 -5.20 -3.27 -5.17
N SER A 78 -6.26 -3.93 -4.72
CA SER A 78 -6.22 -5.30 -4.22
C SER A 78 -7.29 -6.13 -4.88
N LEU A 79 -6.94 -7.38 -5.22
CA LEU A 79 -7.89 -8.38 -5.65
C LEU A 79 -8.29 -9.23 -4.43
N GLU A 80 -9.52 -9.71 -4.42
CA GLU A 80 -9.87 -10.85 -3.56
C GLU A 80 -9.29 -12.12 -4.15
N GLU A 81 -8.96 -13.09 -3.30
CA GLU A 81 -8.68 -14.43 -3.81
C GLU A 81 -9.89 -14.90 -4.60
N ASP A 82 -9.67 -15.40 -5.82
CA ASP A 82 -10.72 -16.06 -6.58
C ASP A 82 -11.31 -17.15 -5.67
N LYS A 83 -12.55 -16.94 -5.21
CA LYS A 83 -13.33 -18.02 -4.61
C LYS A 83 -13.25 -19.15 -5.62
N GLN A 84 -12.52 -20.24 -5.31
CA GLN A 84 -12.29 -21.37 -6.21
C GLN A 84 -13.58 -21.65 -6.99
N MET A 85 -13.66 -21.16 -8.22
CA MET A 85 -14.76 -21.49 -9.10
C MET A 85 -14.52 -22.96 -9.40
N LYS A 86 -15.36 -23.83 -8.83
CA LYS A 86 -15.37 -25.24 -9.21
C LYS A 86 -15.40 -25.27 -10.74
N PRO A 87 -14.42 -25.90 -11.40
CA PRO A 87 -14.40 -25.91 -12.86
C PRO A 87 -15.72 -26.52 -13.31
N VAL A 88 -16.52 -25.74 -14.05
CA VAL A 88 -17.76 -26.24 -14.63
C VAL A 88 -17.35 -27.18 -15.77
N ILE A 89 -17.24 -28.47 -15.46
CA ILE A 89 -17.01 -29.50 -16.47
C ILE A 89 -18.28 -29.57 -17.33
N LYS A 90 -18.32 -28.82 -18.44
CA LYS A 90 -19.30 -29.04 -19.50
C LYS A 90 -18.87 -30.29 -20.26
N ARG A 91 -19.53 -31.42 -19.99
CA ARG A 91 -19.37 -32.62 -20.82
C ARG A 91 -19.86 -32.28 -22.23
N SER A 92 -18.98 -32.37 -23.22
CA SER A 92 -19.38 -32.33 -24.63
C SER A 92 -20.29 -33.51 -24.92
N SER A 93 -21.46 -33.27 -25.50
CA SER A 93 -22.31 -34.34 -26.04
C SER A 93 -21.68 -34.86 -27.34
N SER A 94 -20.74 -35.80 -27.21
CA SER A 94 -20.31 -36.61 -28.34
C SER A 94 -21.44 -37.59 -28.69
N TRP A 95 -22.00 -37.41 -29.88
CA TRP A 95 -23.02 -38.29 -30.46
C TRP A 95 -22.43 -39.68 -30.68
N THR A 96 -23.05 -40.70 -30.11
CA THR A 96 -22.79 -42.10 -30.48
C THR A 96 -23.60 -42.41 -31.73
N CYS A 97 -22.92 -42.69 -32.84
CA CYS A 97 -23.50 -43.34 -34.02
C CYS A 97 -24.00 -44.75 -33.68
#